data_AF-A0ABD1ER55-F1
#
_entry.id   AF-A0ABD1ER55-F1
#
_cell.length_a   1.000
_cell.length_b   1.000
_cell.length_c   1.000
_cell.angle_alpha   90.00
_cell.angle_beta   90.00
_cell.angle_gamma   90.00
#
_symmetry.space_group_name_H-M   'P 1'
#
loop_
_entity.id
_entity.type
_entity.pdbx_description
1 polymer ?
#
loop_
_entity_poly.entity_id
_entity_poly.type
_entity_poly.pdbx_seq_one_letter_code
_entity_poly.pdbx_strand_id
1 'polypeptide(L)'
;MYIYSFSSLTTAWFIFVEKLKQTVKLEPTTVEIEERGIKLRLTVVDTPGYGDAIDNTDSFSEIIRYIDEQFERFLRDESGLNRKNIVDNRIHCCFYFISPFGHGLKPLDIEFMKQLHNKVNIVPVIAKADVLTKKEMQKLKKKVLDEIAENNIKIFSLPECDSDEDEEYKEQVRQLKQAVPFAVCGANTLLEVKGRKVRGRLYPWGVVEVENPEHCDFIKLRTMLITHMQDLQDITQREHYENYRSERLAKGAPPPKRNTITEDKISTTNEKDRILLEKEAELKRMQEMIAQLQAQMQTQQQ
;
A
#
# COMPACT_ATOMS: atom_id res chain seq x y z
N MET A 1 -20.93 30.92 -53.30
CA MET A 1 -22.37 30.70 -53.11
C MET A 1 -22.61 29.19 -53.17
N TYR A 2 -22.97 28.59 -52.03
CA TYR A 2 -23.42 27.20 -51.75
C TYR A 2 -22.54 26.02 -52.22
N ILE A 3 -21.92 25.16 -51.38
CA ILE A 3 -22.33 24.32 -50.22
C ILE A 3 -22.39 22.83 -50.63
N TYR A 4 -21.50 22.04 -49.98
CA TYR A 4 -21.59 20.65 -49.51
C TYR A 4 -22.00 19.52 -50.49
N SER A 5 -21.24 18.42 -50.57
CA SER A 5 -21.33 17.30 -49.60
C SER A 5 -20.86 15.95 -50.18
N PHE A 6 -19.90 15.34 -49.46
CA PHE A 6 -19.79 13.94 -49.05
C PHE A 6 -19.66 12.72 -49.99
N SER A 7 -18.79 11.85 -49.48
CA SER A 7 -18.69 10.38 -49.63
C SER A 7 -17.91 9.94 -50.89
N SER A 8 -17.05 8.92 -50.85
CA SER A 8 -17.05 7.75 -49.97
C SER A 8 -15.79 6.92 -50.28
N LEU A 9 -15.26 6.20 -49.28
CA LEU A 9 -14.49 4.94 -49.39
C LEU A 9 -13.14 5.06 -50.14
N THR A 10 -12.02 4.45 -49.78
CA THR A 10 -11.64 3.35 -48.89
C THR A 10 -10.14 3.21 -49.14
N THR A 11 -9.33 2.93 -48.12
CA THR A 11 -8.48 1.72 -48.06
C THR A 11 -7.40 1.88 -46.98
N ALA A 12 -7.25 0.83 -46.18
CA ALA A 12 -6.09 0.51 -45.35
C ALA A 12 -5.89 1.45 -44.14
N TRP A 13 -6.59 1.27 -43.01
CA TRP A 13 -6.63 0.03 -42.23
C TRP A 13 -5.23 -0.61 -42.02
N PHE A 14 -4.23 0.21 -41.75
CA PHE A 14 -3.13 -0.18 -40.87
C PHE A 14 -3.31 0.55 -39.55
N ILE A 15 -4.26 0.04 -38.77
CA ILE A 15 -4.33 0.26 -37.33
C ILE A 15 -3.12 -0.48 -36.76
N PHE A 16 -1.94 0.14 -36.86
CA PHE A 16 -0.84 -0.12 -35.96
C PHE A 16 -1.26 0.51 -34.64
N VAL A 17 -2.18 -0.16 -33.94
CA VAL A 17 -2.31 0.01 -32.49
C VAL A 17 -1.02 -0.56 -31.93
N GLU A 18 0.01 0.28 -31.90
CA GLU A 18 0.90 0.28 -30.76
C GLU A 18 0.01 0.47 -29.55
N LYS A 19 -0.41 -0.65 -28.94
CA LYS A 19 -0.76 -0.68 -27.52
C LYS A 19 0.49 -0.20 -26.80
N LEU A 20 0.62 1.12 -26.67
CA LEU A 20 1.58 1.76 -25.80
C LEU A 20 1.48 1.02 -24.47
N LYS A 21 2.61 0.46 -24.01
CA LYS A 21 2.76 -0.08 -22.67
C LYS A 21 2.40 1.03 -21.69
N GLN A 22 1.15 1.09 -21.28
CA GLN A 22 0.69 2.00 -20.25
C GLN A 22 1.20 1.42 -18.94
N THR A 23 2.34 1.92 -18.47
CA THR A 23 2.83 1.69 -17.11
C THR A 23 1.75 2.12 -16.13
N VAL A 24 1.53 1.36 -15.05
CA VAL A 24 0.55 1.70 -14.03
C VAL A 24 1.11 2.87 -13.23
N LYS A 25 0.82 4.10 -13.68
CA LYS A 25 1.14 5.28 -12.88
C LYS A 25 0.13 5.37 -11.75
N LEU A 26 0.62 5.17 -10.54
CA LEU A 26 -0.18 5.29 -9.32
C LEU A 26 -0.40 6.77 -9.03
N GLU A 27 -1.65 7.22 -9.07
CA GLU A 27 -2.02 8.61 -8.77
C GLU A 27 -2.70 8.66 -7.40
N PRO A 28 -2.02 9.17 -6.35
CA PRO A 28 -2.63 9.35 -5.04
C PRO A 28 -3.53 10.58 -5.06
N THR A 29 -4.82 10.38 -4.79
CA THR A 29 -5.80 11.45 -4.58
C THR A 29 -6.10 11.56 -3.10
N THR A 30 -5.74 12.70 -2.49
CA THR A 30 -6.06 12.98 -1.08
C THR A 30 -7.34 13.79 -0.97
N VAL A 31 -8.26 13.32 -0.15
CA VAL A 31 -9.54 13.94 0.16
C VAL A 31 -9.65 14.10 1.68
N GLU A 32 -10.00 15.30 2.13
CA GLU A 32 -10.36 15.55 3.52
C GLU A 32 -11.87 15.30 3.71
N ILE A 33 -12.20 14.41 4.63
CA ILE A 33 -13.57 14.00 4.94
C ILE A 33 -13.83 14.39 6.40
N GLU A 34 -14.96 15.04 6.65
CA GLU A 34 -15.44 15.30 8.01
C GLU A 34 -16.65 14.40 8.29
N GLU A 35 -16.49 13.43 9.20
CA GLU A 35 -17.56 12.52 9.57
C GLU A 35 -17.72 12.49 11.09
N ARG A 36 -18.95 12.76 11.57
CA ARG A 36 -19.30 12.83 13.00
C ARG A 36 -18.41 13.79 13.82
N GLY A 37 -17.91 14.86 13.21
CA GLY A 37 -17.05 15.87 13.85
C GLY A 37 -15.56 15.53 13.89
N ILE A 38 -15.15 14.39 13.31
CA ILE A 38 -13.75 14.01 13.17
C ILE A 38 -13.30 14.30 11.75
N LYS A 39 -12.23 15.08 11.60
CA LYS A 39 -11.59 15.36 10.30
C LYS A 39 -10.59 14.26 9.98
N LEU A 40 -10.86 13.52 8.92
CA LEU A 40 -10.05 12.42 8.41
C LEU A 40 -9.46 12.83 7.06
N ARG A 41 -8.18 12.54 6.86
CA ARG A 41 -7.50 12.72 5.57
C ARG A 41 -7.37 11.36 4.89
N LEU A 42 -8.26 11.08 3.95
CA LEU A 42 -8.24 9.85 3.18
C LEU A 42 -7.37 10.03 1.94
N THR A 43 -6.40 9.14 1.72
CA THR A 43 -5.64 9.10 0.46
C THR A 43 -6.01 7.83 -0.29
N VAL A 44 -6.59 7.99 -1.47
CA VAL A 44 -6.94 6.89 -2.36
C VAL A 44 -5.85 6.81 -3.42
N VAL A 45 -5.20 5.64 -3.53
CA VAL A 45 -4.18 5.39 -4.55
C VAL A 45 -4.82 4.50 -5.62
N ASP A 46 -5.07 5.08 -6.79
CA ASP A 46 -5.63 4.32 -7.90
C ASP A 46 -4.52 3.64 -8.71
N THR A 47 -4.83 2.45 -9.22
CA THR A 47 -3.96 1.60 -10.06
C THR A 47 -4.51 1.51 -11.48
N PRO A 48 -4.48 2.60 -12.27
CA PRO A 48 -5.03 2.58 -13.62
C PRO A 48 -4.24 1.60 -14.52
N GLY A 49 -4.95 0.72 -15.23
CA GLY A 49 -4.35 -0.22 -16.17
C GLY A 49 -4.02 -1.61 -15.61
N TYR A 50 -4.41 -1.93 -14.37
CA TYR A 50 -4.34 -3.29 -13.85
C TYR A 50 -5.21 -4.25 -14.70
N GLY A 51 -4.59 -5.21 -15.38
CA GLY A 51 -5.29 -6.23 -16.17
C GLY A 51 -5.57 -5.88 -17.64
N ASP A 52 -5.18 -4.69 -18.12
CA ASP A 52 -5.37 -4.27 -19.52
C ASP A 52 -4.19 -4.66 -20.44
N ALA A 53 -3.02 -4.90 -19.85
CA ALA A 53 -1.83 -5.34 -20.56
C ALA A 53 -1.86 -6.86 -20.82
N ILE A 54 -1.25 -7.28 -21.92
CA ILE A 54 -1.09 -8.71 -22.26
C ILE A 54 -0.14 -9.39 -21.25
N ASP A 55 0.84 -8.62 -20.76
CA ASP A 55 1.73 -9.00 -19.68
C ASP A 55 1.43 -8.11 -18.47
N ASN A 56 0.97 -8.73 -17.38
CA ASN A 56 0.62 -8.03 -16.13
C ASN A 56 1.67 -8.23 -15.03
N THR A 57 2.77 -8.96 -15.29
CA THR A 57 3.81 -9.18 -14.27
C THR A 57 4.56 -7.90 -13.90
N ASP A 58 4.75 -6.99 -14.86
CA ASP A 58 5.36 -5.68 -14.61
C ASP A 58 4.46 -4.81 -13.70
N SER A 59 3.13 -4.85 -13.91
CA SER A 59 2.16 -4.09 -13.10
C SER A 59 2.18 -4.50 -11.63
N PHE A 60 2.38 -5.79 -11.32
CA PHE A 60 2.48 -6.25 -9.93
C PHE A 60 3.73 -5.71 -9.24
N SER A 61 4.85 -5.74 -9.97
CA SER A 61 6.13 -5.27 -9.48
C SER A 61 6.11 -3.77 -9.20
N GLU A 62 5.41 -2.98 -10.03
CA GLU A 62 5.23 -1.53 -9.81
C GLU A 62 4.45 -1.22 -8.53
N ILE A 63 3.36 -1.96 -8.26
CA ILE A 63 2.54 -1.78 -7.05
C ILE A 63 3.34 -2.15 -5.80
N ILE A 64 4.04 -3.29 -5.83
CA ILE A 64 4.87 -3.74 -4.71
C ILE A 64 5.99 -2.75 -4.44
N ARG A 65 6.66 -2.26 -5.50
CA ARG A 65 7.70 -1.24 -5.40
C ARG A 65 7.16 0.04 -4.75
N TYR A 66 5.96 0.48 -5.13
CA TYR A 66 5.36 1.67 -4.53
C TYR A 66 5.09 1.51 -3.04
N ILE A 67 4.56 0.35 -2.62
CA ILE A 67 4.35 0.03 -1.19
C ILE A 67 5.68 0.07 -0.44
N ASP A 68 6.72 -0.57 -0.98
CA ASP A 68 8.05 -0.59 -0.37
C ASP A 68 8.69 0.81 -0.32
N GLU A 69 8.47 1.65 -1.33
CA GLU A 69 8.90 3.05 -1.32
C GLU A 69 8.20 3.87 -0.24
N GLN A 70 6.91 3.63 0.04
CA GLN A 70 6.20 4.28 1.15
C GLN A 70 6.77 3.85 2.50
N PHE A 71 7.03 2.55 2.70
CA PHE A 71 7.68 2.06 3.92
C PHE A 71 9.09 2.61 4.09
N GLU A 72 9.87 2.66 3.01
CA GLU A 72 11.22 3.22 3.03
C GLU A 72 11.20 4.72 3.38
N ARG A 73 10.25 5.48 2.82
CA ARG A 73 10.08 6.90 3.14
C ARG A 73 9.78 7.09 4.63
N PHE A 74 8.86 6.30 5.17
CA PHE A 74 8.54 6.33 6.59
C PHE A 74 9.75 5.98 7.48
N LEU A 75 10.51 4.93 7.12
CA LEU A 75 11.72 4.52 7.84
C LEU A 75 12.81 5.60 7.84
N ARG A 76 12.98 6.30 6.71
CA ARG A 76 13.92 7.43 6.59
C ARG A 76 13.50 8.60 7.48
N ASP A 77 12.21 8.91 7.51
CA ASP A 77 11.68 10.01 8.32
C ASP A 77 11.75 9.68 9.83
N GLU A 78 11.53 8.42 10.20
CA GLU A 78 11.70 7.91 11.58
C GLU A 78 13.18 7.95 12.04
N SER A 79 14.09 7.56 11.15
CA SER A 79 15.54 7.60 11.40
C SER A 79 16.11 9.02 11.38
N GLY A 80 15.38 9.97 10.80
CA GLY A 80 15.76 11.37 10.69
C GLY A 80 15.76 12.13 12.02
N LEU A 81 16.34 13.33 12.01
CA LEU A 81 16.41 14.22 13.17
C LEU A 81 15.07 14.95 13.45
N ASN A 82 14.22 15.12 12.43
CA ASN A 82 12.93 15.83 12.53
C ASN A 82 11.75 14.89 12.80
N ARG A 83 11.76 14.22 13.96
CA ARG A 83 10.73 13.25 14.37
C ARG A 83 9.34 13.84 14.69
N LYS A 84 9.20 15.17 14.74
CA LYS A 84 7.97 15.83 15.24
C LYS A 84 6.85 15.97 14.21
N ASN A 85 7.11 15.82 12.91
CA ASN A 85 6.10 16.02 11.86
C ASN A 85 6.20 14.93 10.77
N ILE A 86 6.18 13.67 11.18
CA ILE A 86 6.18 12.53 10.27
C ILE A 86 4.79 12.42 9.64
N VAL A 87 4.74 12.44 8.31
CA VAL A 87 3.49 12.22 7.56
C VAL A 87 3.41 10.75 7.20
N ASP A 88 2.40 10.06 7.73
CA ASP A 88 2.15 8.66 7.36
C ASP A 88 1.56 8.58 5.94
N ASN A 89 2.34 8.01 5.02
CA ASN A 89 1.92 7.72 3.64
C ASN A 89 1.85 6.20 3.37
N ARG A 90 1.90 5.37 4.41
CA ARG A 90 1.83 3.91 4.28
C ARG A 90 0.44 3.51 3.81
N ILE A 91 0.37 2.42 3.05
CA ILE A 91 -0.90 1.88 2.58
C ILE A 91 -1.46 0.99 3.71
N HIS A 92 -2.56 1.43 4.34
CA HIS A 92 -3.16 0.70 5.46
C HIS A 92 -4.06 -0.46 5.03
N CYS A 93 -4.67 -0.35 3.85
CA CYS A 93 -5.61 -1.33 3.33
C CYS A 93 -5.57 -1.35 1.79
N CYS A 94 -5.68 -2.53 1.21
CA CYS A 94 -5.82 -2.74 -0.23
C CYS A 94 -7.15 -3.42 -0.54
N PHE A 95 -8.00 -2.76 -1.31
CA PHE A 95 -9.20 -3.39 -1.87
C PHE A 95 -8.85 -4.18 -3.11
N TYR A 96 -9.02 -5.49 -3.02
CA TYR A 96 -8.82 -6.37 -4.14
C TYR A 96 -10.15 -6.66 -4.83
N PHE A 97 -10.35 -6.09 -6.01
CA PHE A 97 -11.57 -6.26 -6.79
C PHE A 97 -11.55 -7.56 -7.58
N ILE A 98 -12.30 -8.54 -7.11
CA ILE A 98 -12.51 -9.82 -7.78
C ILE A 98 -13.58 -9.65 -8.85
N SER A 99 -13.29 -10.18 -10.04
CA SER A 99 -14.24 -10.17 -11.15
C SER A 99 -15.41 -11.13 -10.89
N PRO A 100 -16.68 -10.70 -11.07
CA PRO A 100 -17.85 -11.56 -10.86
C PRO A 100 -18.05 -12.58 -11.98
N PHE A 101 -17.39 -12.41 -13.12
CA PHE A 101 -17.53 -13.28 -14.29
C PHE A 101 -16.77 -14.61 -14.15
N GLY A 102 -15.98 -14.77 -13.09
CA GLY A 102 -15.22 -15.97 -12.79
C GLY A 102 -16.03 -17.03 -12.03
N HIS A 103 -15.63 -18.29 -12.17
CA HIS A 103 -16.13 -19.38 -11.34
C HIS A 103 -15.33 -19.52 -10.02
N GLY A 104 -14.33 -18.66 -9.80
CA GLY A 104 -13.33 -18.66 -8.72
C GLY A 104 -12.34 -17.52 -8.93
N LEU A 105 -11.28 -17.48 -8.13
CA LEU A 105 -10.13 -16.58 -8.28
C LEU A 105 -9.33 -16.98 -9.52
N LYS A 106 -8.83 -15.99 -10.25
CA LYS A 106 -7.90 -16.28 -11.34
C LYS A 106 -6.55 -16.69 -10.73
N PRO A 107 -5.78 -17.57 -11.39
CA PRO A 107 -4.42 -17.90 -10.95
C PRO A 107 -3.53 -16.65 -10.79
N LEU A 108 -3.78 -15.64 -11.62
CA LEU A 108 -3.15 -14.33 -11.54
C LEU A 108 -3.44 -13.60 -10.22
N ASP A 109 -4.70 -13.65 -9.79
CA ASP A 109 -5.18 -13.02 -8.56
C ASP A 109 -4.54 -13.70 -7.34
N ILE A 110 -4.43 -15.03 -7.37
CA ILE A 110 -3.80 -15.84 -6.32
C ILE A 110 -2.33 -15.47 -6.16
N GLU A 111 -1.57 -15.41 -7.26
CA GLU A 111 -0.15 -15.06 -7.22
C GLU A 111 0.05 -13.64 -6.66
N PHE A 112 -0.77 -12.69 -7.12
CA PHE A 112 -0.69 -11.32 -6.63
C PHE A 112 -1.04 -11.20 -5.13
N MET A 113 -2.11 -11.87 -4.69
CA MET A 113 -2.49 -11.90 -3.28
C MET A 113 -1.40 -12.53 -2.40
N LYS A 114 -0.73 -13.59 -2.86
CA LYS A 114 0.39 -14.23 -2.14
C LYS A 114 1.58 -13.29 -1.97
N GLN A 115 1.87 -12.42 -2.94
CA GLN A 115 2.96 -11.46 -2.78
C GLN A 115 2.54 -10.28 -1.89
N LEU A 116 1.28 -9.88 -1.97
CA LEU A 116 0.74 -8.70 -1.31
C LEU A 116 0.39 -8.93 0.17
N HIS A 117 0.00 -10.16 0.56
CA HIS A 117 -0.53 -10.47 1.90
C HIS A 117 0.46 -10.21 3.06
N ASN A 118 1.76 -10.11 2.79
CA ASN A 118 2.79 -9.86 3.79
C ASN A 118 3.05 -8.37 4.00
N LYS A 119 2.62 -7.53 3.06
CA LYS A 119 2.92 -6.09 3.01
C LYS A 119 1.72 -5.21 3.33
N VAL A 120 0.50 -5.65 3.04
CA VAL A 120 -0.71 -4.86 3.27
C VAL A 120 -1.91 -5.75 3.61
N ASN A 121 -2.83 -5.17 4.37
CA ASN A 121 -4.12 -5.76 4.68
C ASN A 121 -4.98 -5.84 3.41
N ILE A 122 -5.25 -7.06 2.94
CA ILE A 122 -6.08 -7.29 1.76
C ILE A 122 -7.54 -7.46 2.19
N VAL A 123 -8.43 -6.64 1.63
CA VAL A 123 -9.88 -6.82 1.75
C VAL A 123 -10.43 -7.24 0.39
N PRO A 124 -10.86 -8.52 0.23
CA PRO A 124 -11.42 -9.00 -1.03
C PRO A 124 -12.84 -8.45 -1.24
N VAL A 125 -13.07 -7.86 -2.41
CA VAL A 125 -14.32 -7.24 -2.80
C VAL A 125 -14.76 -7.80 -4.15
N ILE A 126 -15.96 -8.37 -4.24
CA ILE A 126 -16.56 -8.80 -5.50
C ILE A 126 -17.12 -7.57 -6.20
N ALA A 127 -16.56 -7.23 -7.36
CA ALA A 127 -17.01 -6.12 -8.17
C ALA A 127 -18.32 -6.45 -8.90
N LYS A 128 -19.10 -5.42 -9.25
CA LYS A 128 -20.34 -5.53 -10.07
C LYS A 128 -21.25 -6.67 -9.59
N ALA A 129 -21.59 -6.64 -8.30
CA ALA A 129 -22.47 -7.62 -7.66
C ALA A 129 -23.87 -7.70 -8.29
N ASP A 130 -24.29 -6.66 -9.00
CA ASP A 130 -25.55 -6.54 -9.72
C ASP A 130 -25.71 -7.50 -10.91
N VAL A 131 -24.61 -8.09 -11.40
CA VAL A 131 -24.63 -9.08 -12.48
C VAL A 131 -25.00 -10.47 -11.96
N LEU A 132 -24.79 -10.74 -10.67
CA LEU A 132 -24.94 -12.06 -10.08
C LEU A 132 -26.27 -12.20 -9.35
N THR A 133 -26.90 -13.37 -9.45
CA THR A 133 -28.04 -13.70 -8.59
C THR A 133 -27.59 -13.98 -7.15
N LYS A 134 -28.49 -13.85 -6.17
CA LYS A 134 -28.18 -14.15 -4.75
C LYS A 134 -27.59 -15.57 -4.56
N LYS A 135 -28.06 -16.56 -5.34
CA LYS A 135 -27.56 -17.95 -5.29
C LYS A 135 -26.14 -18.08 -5.85
N GLU A 136 -25.87 -17.45 -6.98
CA GLU A 136 -24.54 -17.47 -7.61
C GLU A 136 -23.52 -16.72 -6.75
N MET A 137 -23.93 -15.59 -6.17
CA MET A 137 -23.11 -14.83 -5.24
C MET A 137 -22.68 -15.69 -4.03
N GLN A 138 -23.61 -16.43 -3.40
CA GLN A 138 -23.25 -17.33 -2.30
C GLN A 138 -22.28 -18.43 -2.72
N LYS A 139 -22.48 -19.01 -3.92
CA LYS A 139 -21.58 -20.02 -4.48
C LYS A 139 -20.19 -19.45 -4.74
N LEU A 140 -20.11 -18.24 -5.29
CA LEU A 140 -18.85 -17.55 -5.56
C LEU A 140 -18.13 -17.17 -4.26
N LYS A 141 -18.84 -16.59 -3.28
CA LYS A 141 -18.28 -16.27 -1.95
C LYS A 141 -17.65 -17.49 -1.30
N LYS A 142 -18.37 -18.63 -1.30
CA LYS A 142 -17.86 -19.88 -0.74
C LYS A 142 -16.59 -20.34 -1.46
N LYS A 143 -16.61 -20.39 -2.78
CA LYS A 143 -15.44 -20.80 -3.57
C LYS A 143 -14.23 -19.91 -3.37
N VAL A 144 -14.42 -18.59 -3.33
CA VAL A 144 -13.33 -17.63 -3.07
C VAL A 144 -12.73 -17.87 -1.69
N LEU A 145 -13.56 -18.13 -0.66
CA LEU A 145 -13.07 -18.46 0.69
C LEU A 145 -12.31 -19.78 0.71
N ASP A 146 -12.81 -20.82 0.03
CA ASP A 146 -12.15 -22.12 -0.09
C ASP A 146 -10.77 -21.96 -0.76
N GLU A 147 -10.68 -21.23 -1.88
CA GLU A 147 -9.43 -20.99 -2.61
C GLU A 147 -8.42 -20.12 -1.83
N ILE A 148 -8.89 -19.13 -1.06
CA ILE A 148 -8.04 -18.33 -0.15
C ILE A 148 -7.42 -19.22 0.93
N ALA A 149 -8.22 -20.12 1.51
CA ALA A 149 -7.78 -21.05 2.55
C ALA A 149 -6.77 -22.07 2.00
N GLU A 150 -7.05 -22.65 0.82
CA GLU A 150 -6.13 -23.59 0.15
C GLU A 150 -4.77 -22.96 -0.16
N ASN A 151 -4.76 -21.68 -0.52
CA ASN A 151 -3.54 -20.95 -0.87
C ASN A 151 -2.83 -20.29 0.33
N ASN A 152 -3.35 -20.46 1.56
CA ASN A 152 -2.83 -19.84 2.79
C ASN A 152 -2.65 -18.31 2.67
N ILE A 153 -3.60 -17.64 2.02
CA ILE A 153 -3.57 -16.19 1.87
C ILE A 153 -4.14 -15.56 3.13
N LYS A 154 -3.33 -14.77 3.85
CA LYS A 154 -3.78 -13.96 4.98
C LYS A 154 -4.56 -12.75 4.46
N ILE A 155 -5.88 -12.80 4.59
CA ILE A 155 -6.74 -11.63 4.38
C ILE A 155 -6.95 -10.89 5.69
N PHE A 156 -7.39 -9.64 5.61
CA PHE A 156 -7.76 -8.89 6.80
C PHE A 156 -8.97 -9.56 7.47
N SER A 157 -8.73 -10.12 8.65
CA SER A 157 -9.78 -10.57 9.55
C SER A 157 -10.09 -9.45 10.54
N LEU A 158 -11.38 -9.14 10.69
CA LEU A 158 -11.82 -8.25 11.76
C LEU A 158 -11.39 -8.85 13.12
N PRO A 159 -10.83 -8.05 14.05
CA PRO A 159 -10.49 -8.54 15.38
C PRO A 159 -11.70 -9.18 16.07
N GLU A 160 -11.46 -10.09 17.01
CA GLU A 160 -12.51 -10.62 17.87
C GLU A 160 -12.85 -9.57 18.93
N CYS A 161 -14.14 -9.28 19.09
CA CYS A 161 -14.63 -8.42 20.16
C CYS A 161 -14.25 -9.00 21.52
N ASP A 162 -13.80 -8.14 22.43
CA ASP A 162 -13.54 -8.53 23.81
C ASP A 162 -14.84 -9.00 24.48
N SER A 163 -14.71 -9.85 25.51
CA SER A 163 -15.86 -10.41 26.23
C SER A 163 -16.77 -9.35 26.85
N ASP A 164 -16.23 -8.16 27.09
CA ASP A 164 -16.84 -7.07 27.83
C ASP A 164 -17.65 -6.12 26.94
N GLU A 165 -17.62 -6.32 25.62
CA GLU A 165 -18.40 -5.52 24.67
C GLU A 165 -19.87 -5.97 24.56
N ASP A 166 -20.74 -5.06 24.14
CA ASP A 166 -22.17 -5.30 23.99
C ASP A 166 -22.46 -6.46 23.02
N GLU A 167 -23.41 -7.32 23.39
CA GLU A 167 -23.84 -8.45 22.54
C GLU A 167 -24.37 -7.98 21.16
N GLU A 168 -24.94 -6.78 21.08
CA GLU A 168 -25.38 -6.18 19.81
C GLU A 168 -24.19 -5.83 18.90
N TYR A 169 -23.09 -5.34 19.46
CA TYR A 169 -21.87 -5.05 18.71
C TYR A 169 -21.18 -6.33 18.26
N LYS A 170 -21.12 -7.36 19.11
CA LYS A 170 -20.60 -8.69 18.75
C LYS A 170 -21.35 -9.30 17.56
N GLU A 171 -22.68 -9.21 17.56
CA GLU A 171 -23.49 -9.72 16.45
C GLU A 171 -23.28 -8.88 15.17
N GLN A 172 -23.14 -7.55 15.26
CA GLN A 172 -22.77 -6.72 14.11
C GLN A 172 -21.41 -7.11 13.51
N VAL A 173 -20.39 -7.29 14.34
CA VAL A 173 -19.05 -7.71 13.89
C VAL A 173 -19.10 -9.10 13.27
N ARG A 174 -19.88 -10.01 13.85
CA ARG A 174 -20.10 -11.35 13.27
C ARG A 174 -20.76 -11.28 11.90
N GLN A 175 -21.77 -10.43 11.72
CA GLN A 175 -22.42 -10.21 10.43
C GLN A 175 -21.46 -9.61 9.40
N LEU A 176 -20.58 -8.69 9.81
CA LEU A 176 -19.52 -8.16 8.96
C LEU A 176 -18.53 -9.24 8.55
N LYS A 177 -18.08 -10.09 9.48
CA LYS A 177 -17.19 -11.24 9.19
C LYS A 177 -17.82 -12.20 8.18
N GLN A 178 -19.11 -12.53 8.34
CA GLN A 178 -19.84 -13.40 7.41
C GLN A 178 -20.09 -12.76 6.04
N ALA A 179 -20.09 -11.43 5.96
CA ALA A 179 -20.31 -10.73 4.70
C ALA A 179 -19.07 -10.72 3.79
N VAL A 180 -17.87 -11.01 4.32
CA VAL A 180 -16.62 -11.11 3.56
C VAL A 180 -16.62 -12.38 2.70
N PRO A 181 -16.27 -12.30 1.40
CA PRO A 181 -15.90 -11.10 0.63
C PRO A 181 -17.12 -10.23 0.29
N PHE A 182 -16.95 -8.90 0.42
CA PHE A 182 -18.05 -7.94 0.22
C PHE A 182 -18.46 -7.86 -1.25
N ALA A 183 -19.75 -7.99 -1.53
CA ALA A 183 -20.27 -7.85 -2.89
C ALA A 183 -20.79 -6.43 -3.09
N VAL A 184 -20.05 -5.62 -3.87
CA VAL A 184 -20.35 -4.20 -4.02
C VAL A 184 -20.83 -3.87 -5.43
N CYS A 185 -21.72 -2.88 -5.49
CA CYS A 185 -22.15 -2.24 -6.71
C CYS A 185 -21.86 -0.75 -6.57
N GLY A 186 -21.19 -0.15 -7.56
CA GLY A 186 -20.90 1.27 -7.61
C GLY A 186 -21.84 1.96 -8.59
N ALA A 187 -22.39 3.11 -8.20
CA ALA A 187 -23.17 3.96 -9.09
C ALA A 187 -22.89 5.44 -8.81
N ASN A 188 -22.55 6.19 -9.85
CA ASN A 188 -22.42 7.65 -9.79
C ASN A 188 -23.72 8.37 -10.15
N THR A 189 -24.71 7.64 -10.69
CA THR A 189 -25.99 8.19 -11.12
C THR A 189 -26.97 8.29 -9.95
N LEU A 190 -27.57 9.48 -9.78
CA LEU A 190 -28.68 9.69 -8.85
C LEU A 190 -30.00 9.35 -9.54
N LEU A 191 -30.77 8.46 -8.91
CA LEU A 191 -32.09 8.04 -9.36
C LEU A 191 -33.13 8.44 -8.31
N GLU A 192 -34.29 8.86 -8.76
CA GLU A 192 -35.42 9.15 -7.88
C GLU A 192 -36.32 7.92 -7.80
N VAL A 193 -36.30 7.24 -6.66
CA VAL A 193 -37.10 6.05 -6.40
C VAL A 193 -37.99 6.33 -5.20
N LYS A 194 -39.31 6.20 -5.36
CA LYS A 194 -40.30 6.43 -4.29
C LYS A 194 -40.15 7.80 -3.60
N GLY A 195 -39.80 8.85 -4.36
CA GLY A 195 -39.62 10.22 -3.86
C GLY A 195 -38.32 10.48 -3.09
N ARG A 196 -37.38 9.53 -3.08
CA ARG A 196 -36.03 9.71 -2.51
C ARG A 196 -34.98 9.66 -3.62
N LYS A 197 -34.03 10.60 -3.59
CA LYS A 197 -32.86 10.59 -4.46
C LYS A 197 -31.83 9.61 -3.90
N VAL A 198 -31.70 8.47 -4.53
CA VAL A 198 -30.78 7.38 -4.14
C VAL A 198 -29.77 7.14 -5.25
N ARG A 199 -28.53 6.79 -4.90
CA ARG A 199 -27.53 6.39 -5.88
C ARG A 199 -27.83 4.97 -6.35
N GLY A 200 -27.92 4.77 -7.66
CA GLY A 200 -28.31 3.47 -8.20
C GLY A 200 -28.09 3.33 -9.69
N ARG A 201 -28.22 2.09 -10.16
CA ARG A 201 -28.15 1.73 -11.59
C ARG A 201 -29.54 1.39 -12.09
N LEU A 202 -29.93 1.99 -13.21
CA LEU A 202 -31.21 1.71 -13.86
C LEU A 202 -31.01 0.64 -14.94
N TYR A 203 -31.79 -0.42 -14.83
CA TYR A 203 -31.94 -1.45 -15.85
C TYR A 203 -33.36 -1.45 -16.40
N PRO A 204 -33.59 -1.98 -17.62
CA PRO A 204 -34.94 -2.14 -18.17
C PRO A 204 -35.87 -2.96 -17.26
N TRP A 205 -35.33 -3.86 -16.45
CA TRP A 205 -36.06 -4.74 -15.53
C TRP A 205 -36.14 -4.25 -14.08
N GLY A 206 -35.48 -3.14 -13.73
CA GLY A 206 -35.52 -2.64 -12.35
C GLY A 206 -34.39 -1.69 -11.99
N VAL A 207 -34.42 -1.21 -10.75
CA VAL A 207 -33.41 -0.29 -10.20
C VAL A 207 -32.61 -0.99 -9.12
N VAL A 208 -31.28 -0.93 -9.24
CA VAL A 208 -30.35 -1.39 -8.21
C VAL A 208 -29.89 -0.20 -7.39
N GLU A 209 -30.43 -0.08 -6.18
CA GLU A 209 -30.00 0.87 -5.16
C GLU A 209 -28.68 0.43 -4.50
N VAL A 210 -27.67 1.31 -4.49
CA VAL A 210 -26.35 1.02 -3.89
C VAL A 210 -26.38 1.11 -2.36
N GLU A 211 -27.26 1.94 -1.81
CA GLU A 211 -27.40 2.08 -0.35
C GLU A 211 -28.42 1.10 0.24
N ASN A 212 -28.83 0.08 -0.50
CA ASN A 212 -29.78 -0.90 -0.02
C ASN A 212 -29.05 -2.20 0.36
N PRO A 213 -29.09 -2.62 1.65
CA PRO A 213 -28.38 -3.81 2.13
C PRO A 213 -28.91 -5.12 1.53
N GLU A 214 -30.13 -5.12 0.97
CA GLU A 214 -30.70 -6.29 0.27
C GLU A 214 -30.14 -6.47 -1.15
N HIS A 215 -29.59 -5.40 -1.73
CA HIS A 215 -29.07 -5.39 -3.10
C HIS A 215 -27.55 -5.49 -3.13
N CYS A 216 -26.85 -4.82 -2.22
CA CYS A 216 -25.40 -4.93 -2.13
C CYS A 216 -24.86 -4.67 -0.72
N ASP A 217 -23.66 -5.18 -0.48
CA ASP A 217 -22.95 -5.06 0.80
C ASP A 217 -22.17 -3.74 0.90
N PHE A 218 -22.50 -2.71 0.10
CA PHE A 218 -21.76 -1.45 0.08
C PHE A 218 -21.79 -0.74 1.45
N ILE A 219 -22.94 -0.73 2.12
CA ILE A 219 -23.04 -0.17 3.48
C ILE A 219 -22.14 -0.94 4.44
N LYS A 220 -22.10 -2.27 4.35
CA LYS A 220 -21.27 -3.10 5.23
C LYS A 220 -19.79 -2.81 5.02
N LEU A 221 -19.34 -2.68 3.76
CA LEU A 221 -17.98 -2.27 3.44
C LEU A 221 -17.66 -0.88 4.00
N ARG A 222 -18.55 0.11 3.80
CA ARG A 222 -18.37 1.46 4.33
C ARG A 222 -18.28 1.48 5.86
N THR A 223 -19.20 0.79 6.54
CA THR A 223 -19.22 0.68 7.99
C THR A 223 -17.93 0.05 8.50
N MET A 224 -17.51 -1.07 7.90
CA MET A 224 -16.28 -1.77 8.27
C MET A 224 -15.05 -0.86 8.17
N LEU A 225 -14.96 -0.03 7.12
CA LEU A 225 -13.84 0.90 6.94
C LEU A 225 -13.82 2.02 7.97
N ILE A 226 -14.98 2.52 8.38
CA ILE A 226 -15.06 3.60 9.35
C ILE A 226 -14.77 3.07 10.75
N THR A 227 -15.33 1.92 11.13
CA THR A 227 -15.16 1.36 12.48
C THR A 227 -13.78 0.76 12.69
N HIS A 228 -13.21 0.10 11.68
CA HIS A 228 -11.94 -0.62 11.80
C HIS A 228 -10.76 0.08 11.12
N MET A 229 -10.86 1.38 10.87
CA MET A 229 -9.74 2.16 10.30
C MET A 229 -8.52 2.12 11.21
N GLN A 230 -8.73 2.27 12.52
CA GLN A 230 -7.64 2.23 13.51
C GLN A 230 -7.00 0.85 13.56
N ASP A 231 -7.79 -0.22 13.54
CA ASP A 231 -7.29 -1.60 13.52
C ASP A 231 -6.43 -1.87 12.29
N LEU A 232 -6.85 -1.41 11.11
CA LEU A 232 -6.08 -1.52 9.88
C LEU A 232 -4.72 -0.79 9.99
N GLN A 233 -4.70 0.40 10.59
CA GLN A 233 -3.47 1.15 10.84
C GLN A 233 -2.56 0.43 11.83
N ASP A 234 -3.13 -0.08 12.92
CA ASP A 234 -2.42 -0.82 13.97
C ASP A 234 -1.76 -2.10 13.42
N ILE A 235 -2.48 -2.91 12.63
CA ILE A 235 -1.92 -4.12 11.99
C ILE A 235 -0.83 -3.73 10.98
N THR A 236 -1.05 -2.67 10.19
CA THR A 236 -0.04 -2.19 9.25
C THR A 236 1.24 -1.79 9.97
N GLN A 237 1.13 -1.16 11.13
CA GLN A 237 2.28 -0.77 11.93
C GLN A 237 2.94 -1.98 12.63
N ARG A 238 2.18 -2.82 13.32
CA ARG A 238 2.70 -3.91 14.16
C ARG A 238 3.21 -5.11 13.36
N GLU A 239 2.56 -5.43 12.25
CA GLU A 239 2.93 -6.59 11.43
C GLU A 239 3.69 -6.16 10.19
N HIS A 240 3.04 -5.46 9.25
CA HIS A 240 3.62 -5.23 7.93
C HIS A 240 4.87 -4.34 7.98
N TYR A 241 4.81 -3.23 8.71
CA TYR A 241 5.94 -2.31 8.84
C TYR A 241 7.08 -2.90 9.67
N GLU A 242 6.81 -3.54 10.81
CA GLU A 242 7.86 -4.18 11.62
C GLU A 242 8.53 -5.36 10.91
N ASN A 243 7.78 -6.14 10.11
CA ASN A 243 8.35 -7.18 9.27
C ASN A 243 9.30 -6.58 8.22
N TYR A 244 8.87 -5.52 7.52
CA TYR A 244 9.72 -4.81 6.55
C TYR A 244 10.96 -4.20 7.22
N ARG A 245 10.80 -3.57 8.38
CA ARG A 245 11.87 -2.97 9.16
C ARG A 245 12.88 -4.01 9.63
N SER A 246 12.41 -5.14 10.15
CA SER A 246 13.25 -6.26 10.57
C SER A 246 14.04 -6.83 9.39
N GLU A 247 13.40 -7.01 8.24
CA GLU A 247 14.06 -7.48 7.02
C GLU A 247 15.14 -6.50 6.54
N ARG A 248 14.87 -5.19 6.58
CA ARG A 248 15.84 -4.14 6.20
C ARG A 248 17.02 -4.04 7.15
N LEU A 249 16.78 -4.14 8.46
CA LEU A 249 17.83 -4.15 9.48
C LEU A 249 18.68 -5.42 9.37
N ALA A 250 18.07 -6.58 9.13
CA ALA A 250 18.76 -7.85 8.94
C ALA A 250 19.63 -7.86 7.67
N LYS A 251 19.15 -7.21 6.59
CA LYS A 251 19.92 -7.05 5.34
C LYS A 251 21.04 -6.01 5.43
N GLY A 252 21.24 -5.37 6.59
CA GLY A 252 22.39 -4.52 6.86
C GLY A 252 22.49 -3.34 5.88
N ALA A 253 21.42 -2.55 5.73
CA ALA A 253 21.55 -1.26 5.07
C ALA A 253 22.49 -0.38 5.92
N PRO A 254 23.65 0.06 5.40
CA PRO A 254 24.42 1.09 6.08
C PRO A 254 23.53 2.34 6.23
N PRO A 255 23.73 3.16 7.27
CA PRO A 255 22.98 4.40 7.42
C PRO A 255 23.04 5.19 6.10
N PRO A 256 21.94 5.82 5.67
CA PRO A 256 21.90 6.47 4.37
C PRO A 256 23.05 7.47 4.30
N LYS A 257 23.96 7.28 3.33
CA LYS A 257 24.93 8.30 2.96
C LYS A 257 24.10 9.49 2.50
N ARG A 258 23.97 10.46 3.41
CA ARG A 258 23.44 11.80 3.15
C ARG A 258 23.96 12.25 1.79
N ASN A 259 23.06 12.62 0.88
CA ASN A 259 23.41 13.48 -0.27
C ASN A 259 23.80 14.86 0.31
N THR A 260 24.96 14.92 0.97
CA THR A 260 25.70 16.15 1.11
C THR A 260 26.25 16.41 -0.27
N ILE A 261 25.74 17.47 -0.90
CA ILE A 261 26.40 18.23 -1.96
C ILE A 261 27.91 18.11 -1.76
N THR A 262 28.54 17.41 -2.69
CA THR A 262 29.92 16.93 -2.65
C THR A 262 30.88 18.03 -3.05
N GLU A 263 31.12 19.03 -2.19
CA GLU A 263 32.21 19.98 -2.43
C GLU A 263 33.10 20.28 -1.19
N ASP A 264 32.64 20.13 0.05
CA ASP A 264 33.41 20.61 1.22
C ASP A 264 34.15 19.55 2.08
N LYS A 265 34.09 18.25 1.75
CA LYS A 265 34.70 17.20 2.60
C LYS A 265 36.15 16.84 2.28
N ILE A 266 36.68 17.24 1.12
CA ILE A 266 38.06 16.89 0.72
C ILE A 266 39.09 17.72 1.50
N SER A 267 38.75 18.96 1.89
CA SER A 267 39.66 19.86 2.60
C SER A 267 39.87 19.47 4.06
N THR A 268 38.81 19.06 4.77
CA THR A 268 38.86 18.79 6.22
C THR A 268 39.45 17.42 6.59
N THR A 269 39.40 16.43 5.70
CA THR A 269 40.07 15.13 5.92
C THR A 269 41.59 15.26 5.78
N ASN A 270 42.07 16.00 4.78
CA ASN A 270 43.50 16.23 4.59
C ASN A 270 44.12 17.04 5.75
N GLU A 271 43.38 18.00 6.33
CA GLU A 271 43.83 18.76 7.50
C GLU A 271 44.03 17.85 8.73
N LYS A 272 43.05 16.97 8.99
CA LYS A 272 43.11 16.04 10.13
C LYS A 272 44.21 15.01 9.98
N ASP A 273 44.43 14.48 8.78
CA ASP A 273 45.50 13.51 8.51
C ASP A 273 46.88 14.15 8.65
N ARG A 274 47.05 15.44 8.26
CA ARG A 274 48.30 16.17 8.49
C ARG A 274 48.58 16.40 9.98
N ILE A 275 47.56 16.79 10.75
CA ILE A 275 47.69 17.02 12.20
C ILE A 275 48.01 15.71 12.93
N LEU A 276 47.44 14.58 12.49
CA LEU A 276 47.69 13.27 13.09
C LEU A 276 49.16 12.84 12.90
N LEU A 277 49.70 13.03 11.69
CA LEU A 277 51.08 12.66 11.35
C LEU A 277 52.10 13.49 12.15
N GLU A 278 51.80 14.78 12.36
CA GLU A 278 52.67 15.69 13.11
C GLU A 278 52.69 15.31 14.60
N LYS A 279 51.52 15.00 15.19
CA LYS A 279 51.45 14.49 16.57
C LYS A 279 52.14 13.15 16.74
N GLU A 280 52.04 12.25 15.77
CA GLU A 280 52.71 10.94 15.82
C GLU A 280 54.24 11.10 15.80
N ALA A 281 54.76 12.01 14.97
CA ALA A 281 56.19 12.34 14.94
C ALA A 281 56.70 12.95 16.27
N GLU A 282 55.87 13.79 16.90
CA GLU A 282 56.20 14.41 18.18
C GLU A 282 56.21 13.38 19.33
N LEU A 283 55.21 12.49 19.37
CA LEU A 283 55.16 11.36 20.31
C LEU A 283 56.37 10.44 20.17
N LYS A 284 56.83 10.18 18.94
CA LYS A 284 57.99 9.32 18.68
C LYS A 284 59.29 9.94 19.20
N ARG A 285 59.50 11.25 19.00
CA ARG A 285 60.64 11.98 19.59
C ARG A 285 60.61 11.97 21.12
N MET A 286 59.44 12.14 21.71
CA MET A 286 59.29 12.11 23.16
C MET A 286 59.57 10.72 23.73
N GLN A 287 59.14 9.64 23.06
CA GLN A 287 59.47 8.26 23.43
C GLN A 287 60.97 7.99 23.37
N GLU A 288 61.67 8.45 22.32
CA GLU A 288 63.12 8.30 22.20
C GLU A 288 63.86 9.04 23.32
N MET A 289 63.42 10.25 23.68
CA MET A 289 64.01 11.00 24.78
C MET A 289 63.79 10.30 26.14
N ILE A 290 62.61 9.74 26.38
CA ILE A 290 62.32 8.97 27.61
C ILE A 290 63.18 7.70 27.66
N ALA A 291 63.32 6.99 26.54
CA ALA A 291 64.15 5.78 26.47
C ALA A 291 65.63 6.10 26.75
N GLN A 292 66.15 7.21 26.23
CA GLN A 292 67.51 7.67 26.55
C GLN A 292 67.67 8.04 28.02
N LEU A 293 66.68 8.71 28.62
CA LEU A 293 66.71 9.04 30.05
C LEU A 293 66.67 7.79 30.94
N GLN A 294 65.86 6.80 30.58
CA GLN A 294 65.80 5.51 31.29
C GLN A 294 67.13 4.74 31.18
N ALA A 295 67.76 4.75 30.01
CA ALA A 295 69.07 4.14 29.82
C ALA A 295 70.16 4.82 30.67
N GLN A 296 70.13 6.15 30.79
CA GLN A 296 71.06 6.89 31.66
C GLN A 296 70.84 6.64 33.15
N MET A 297 69.59 6.47 33.59
CA MET A 297 69.32 6.07 34.98
C MET A 297 69.81 4.65 35.28
N GLN A 298 69.69 3.72 34.33
CA GLN A 298 70.16 2.35 34.51
C GLN A 298 71.69 2.26 34.57
N THR A 299 72.42 3.09 33.83
CA THR A 299 73.88 3.16 33.93
C THR A 299 74.39 3.89 35.18
N GLN A 300 73.56 4.70 35.85
CA GLN A 300 73.91 5.29 37.16
C GLN A 300 73.60 4.40 38.37
N GLN A 301 72.88 3.29 38.17
CA GLN A 301 72.54 2.32 39.22
C GLN A 301 73.41 1.06 39.23
N GLN A 302 74.49 1.01 38.44
CA GLN A 302 75.55 -0.01 38.51
C GLN A 302 76.83 0.55 39.14
#